data_AF-A0A8B8HTA5-F1
#
_entry.id   AF-A0A8B8HTA5-F1
#
_cell.length_a   1.000
_cell.length_b   1.000
_cell.length_c   1.000
_cell.angle_alpha   90.00
_cell.angle_beta   90.00
_cell.angle_gamma   90.00
#
_symmetry.space_group_name_H-M   'P 1'
#
loop_
_entity.id
_entity.type
_entity.pdbx_description
1 polymer ?
#
loop_
_entity_poly.entity_id
_entity_poly.type
_entity_poly.pdbx_seq_one_letter_code
_entity_poly.pdbx_strand_id
1 'polypeptide(L)'
;MQHTNHHERVKSVNLINHITPERRRNRPTTSSTIQVTEDYSQNIKMVHEAKKNETSLLVDVCSGDAPEDLYDSPSLGSPRAVTSNTKPSCPSPEHLQDDIGVGSLVEVATDVDQNYYGVVRWIGLIEDIATAGVELEQSVCGLGDGGHKGTRLFSCGAGRALFVPLPLCRRDARFRDTPPPEPLRDERSDQPDCPVVTGVVPPLNSLGELAGKNRGIQGHHNSCYLDATLFAMFTFTSVFDALLYRPPEPEDSPHYSEVQRVLREEVVNPLRRHGYVRADRVMKLRTLLERLSDVPGLTSEEKDPEEFLNGLVAQLLRAEPFLKLSSGQEAYCYQLFVEKDEHITLPSVQQLLEQSFATSGVKLSEVPAAFIIQMPRFGKQYKLYQRVQPSPLLDVTDLIEGLPRQCAVCGSLARWECGACAAGGALDAGALCGACLRLAHAARPDHKATPLSICEEYANILESSPIPRVYMELFAVLCIETSHYVAFVKTGAGHDAPWCFFDSMADRKGERNGYNIPEIVEISELCAWLSEEGRALHAAAPLDRHLPAPAKRLLADAYMCFYRSPDLAMYR
;
A
#
# COMPACT_ATOMS: atom_id res chain seq x y z
N MET A 1 -20.47 53.18 -27.02
CA MET A 1 -19.29 52.58 -27.67
C MET A 1 -19.10 51.20 -27.08
N GLN A 2 -19.66 50.19 -27.74
CA GLN A 2 -19.67 48.79 -27.31
C GLN A 2 -19.05 47.99 -28.44
N HIS A 3 -17.91 47.34 -28.17
CA HIS A 3 -17.30 46.39 -29.09
C HIS A 3 -17.50 44.97 -28.59
N THR A 4 -17.83 44.13 -29.55
CA THR A 4 -18.39 42.78 -29.48
C THR A 4 -17.34 41.69 -29.27
N ASN A 5 -17.76 40.64 -28.55
CA ASN A 5 -17.11 39.33 -28.43
C ASN A 5 -16.80 38.68 -29.78
N HIS A 6 -15.64 38.03 -29.89
CA HIS A 6 -15.50 36.82 -30.70
C HIS A 6 -14.47 35.85 -30.10
N HIS A 7 -14.96 34.65 -29.75
CA HIS A 7 -14.16 33.45 -29.49
C HIS A 7 -13.56 32.92 -30.80
N GLU A 8 -12.26 32.63 -30.83
CA GLU A 8 -11.63 31.75 -31.83
C GLU A 8 -11.04 30.51 -31.16
N ARG A 9 -11.55 29.34 -31.59
CA ARG A 9 -11.05 28.00 -31.29
C ARG A 9 -9.85 27.72 -32.20
N VAL A 10 -8.68 27.47 -31.62
CA VAL A 10 -7.52 26.91 -32.34
C VAL A 10 -7.79 25.43 -32.61
N LYS A 11 -7.91 25.07 -33.90
CA LYS A 11 -8.05 23.69 -34.38
C LYS A 11 -6.66 23.07 -34.57
N SER A 12 -6.49 21.85 -34.08
CA SER A 12 -5.29 21.01 -34.26
C SER A 12 -5.06 20.66 -35.73
N VAL A 13 -3.78 20.68 -36.13
CA VAL A 13 -3.30 20.42 -37.49
C VAL A 13 -3.03 18.92 -37.65
N ASN A 14 -3.78 18.26 -38.54
CA ASN A 14 -3.56 16.87 -38.94
C ASN A 14 -2.34 16.77 -39.88
N LEU A 15 -1.26 16.14 -39.41
CA LEU A 15 -0.04 15.86 -40.15
C LEU A 15 0.06 14.37 -40.52
N ILE A 16 -0.74 13.93 -41.48
CA ILE A 16 -0.46 12.76 -42.36
C ILE A 16 -1.18 13.06 -43.69
N ASN A 17 -0.47 13.72 -44.60
CA ASN A 17 -0.92 13.82 -46.01
C ASN A 17 0.25 14.06 -46.98
N HIS A 18 1.44 13.57 -46.63
CA HIS A 18 2.55 13.47 -47.56
C HIS A 18 3.22 12.12 -47.34
N ILE A 19 2.81 11.12 -48.12
CA ILE A 19 3.57 9.99 -48.67
C ILE A 19 2.53 9.04 -49.27
N THR A 20 2.22 9.23 -50.56
CA THR A 20 1.70 8.19 -51.45
C THR A 20 1.73 8.73 -52.88
N PRO A 21 2.36 8.03 -53.85
CA PRO A 21 2.19 8.36 -55.26
C PRO A 21 0.90 7.72 -55.79
N GLU A 22 0.14 8.49 -56.56
CA GLU A 22 -1.10 8.07 -57.19
C GLU A 22 -0.93 6.91 -58.17
N ARG A 23 -1.94 6.01 -58.24
CA ARG A 23 -2.56 5.62 -59.52
C ARG A 23 -3.89 4.85 -59.39
N ARG A 24 -4.93 5.53 -59.88
CA ARG A 24 -6.07 5.08 -60.72
C ARG A 24 -7.11 4.08 -60.19
N ARG A 25 -8.30 4.67 -59.96
CA ARG A 25 -9.67 4.14 -59.95
C ARG A 25 -9.94 3.02 -60.98
N ASN A 26 -10.74 2.03 -60.56
CA ASN A 26 -11.92 1.56 -61.29
C ASN A 26 -12.99 1.04 -60.31
N ARG A 27 -14.24 1.45 -60.53
CA ARG A 27 -15.48 1.04 -59.84
C ARG A 27 -16.30 0.17 -60.80
N PRO A 28 -17.10 -0.79 -60.32
CA PRO A 28 -18.56 -0.58 -60.26
C PRO A 28 -19.18 -1.20 -58.99
N THR A 29 -19.97 -0.47 -58.18
CA THR A 29 -21.45 -0.40 -58.18
C THR A 29 -22.21 -1.72 -58.35
N THR A 30 -22.89 -2.16 -57.29
CA THR A 30 -24.35 -2.43 -57.28
C THR A 30 -24.89 -2.55 -55.86
N SER A 31 -26.05 -1.92 -55.67
CA SER A 31 -26.93 -1.86 -54.51
C SER A 31 -27.80 -3.11 -54.34
N SER A 32 -28.20 -3.43 -53.10
CA SER A 32 -29.59 -3.82 -52.81
C SER A 32 -29.89 -3.82 -51.30
N THR A 33 -30.84 -2.96 -50.93
CA THR A 33 -31.58 -2.91 -49.67
C THR A 33 -32.58 -4.06 -49.59
N ILE A 34 -32.72 -4.73 -48.43
CA ILE A 34 -33.99 -5.39 -48.02
C ILE A 34 -34.22 -5.17 -46.51
N GLN A 35 -35.46 -4.82 -46.18
CA GLN A 35 -36.03 -4.52 -44.88
C GLN A 35 -36.49 -5.79 -44.12
N VAL A 36 -36.34 -5.73 -42.79
CA VAL A 36 -37.29 -6.07 -41.70
C VAL A 36 -38.18 -7.32 -41.83
N THR A 37 -38.06 -8.20 -40.82
CA THR A 37 -39.22 -8.78 -40.10
C THR A 37 -38.82 -9.11 -38.66
N GLU A 38 -39.51 -8.49 -37.70
CA GLU A 38 -39.62 -8.91 -36.30
C GLU A 38 -40.54 -10.14 -36.21
N ASP A 39 -40.24 -11.08 -35.32
CA ASP A 39 -41.24 -12.02 -34.80
C ASP A 39 -41.05 -12.23 -33.30
N TYR A 40 -42.16 -12.08 -32.59
CA TYR A 40 -42.37 -12.27 -31.16
C TYR A 40 -42.52 -13.77 -30.86
N SER A 41 -41.91 -14.29 -29.77
CA SER A 41 -42.64 -14.95 -28.67
C SER A 41 -41.80 -15.88 -27.78
N GLN A 42 -41.99 -15.65 -26.47
CA GLN A 42 -42.18 -16.63 -25.39
C GLN A 42 -40.97 -17.28 -24.67
N ASN A 43 -40.64 -16.61 -23.57
CA ASN A 43 -40.36 -17.15 -22.23
C ASN A 43 -40.62 -18.66 -22.01
N ILE A 44 -39.55 -19.39 -21.66
CA ILE A 44 -39.61 -20.54 -20.75
C ILE A 44 -38.58 -20.32 -19.65
N LYS A 45 -39.08 -20.10 -18.43
CA LYS A 45 -38.31 -20.11 -17.18
C LYS A 45 -37.93 -21.56 -16.87
N MET A 46 -36.65 -21.83 -16.67
CA MET A 46 -36.17 -23.06 -16.05
C MET A 46 -35.32 -22.68 -14.84
N VAL A 47 -35.93 -22.86 -13.67
CA VAL A 47 -35.30 -22.82 -12.36
C VAL A 47 -34.43 -24.07 -12.24
N HIS A 48 -33.13 -23.91 -12.01
CA HIS A 48 -32.27 -24.99 -11.53
C HIS A 48 -31.62 -24.59 -10.22
N GLU A 49 -32.23 -25.10 -9.16
CA GLU A 49 -31.77 -25.12 -7.78
C GLU A 49 -30.57 -26.06 -7.67
N ALA A 50 -29.43 -25.57 -7.19
CA ALA A 50 -28.25 -26.40 -6.92
C ALA A 50 -28.26 -26.87 -5.47
N LYS A 51 -28.42 -28.18 -5.30
CA LYS A 51 -28.40 -28.91 -4.03
C LYS A 51 -27.05 -28.79 -3.32
N LYS A 52 -27.11 -28.49 -2.03
CA LYS A 52 -26.03 -28.73 -1.06
C LYS A 52 -25.79 -30.24 -0.95
N ASN A 53 -24.56 -30.67 -1.19
CA ASN A 53 -24.10 -32.00 -0.82
C ASN A 53 -23.36 -31.90 0.52
N GLU A 54 -24.04 -32.30 1.59
CA GLU A 54 -23.42 -32.69 2.85
C GLU A 54 -22.87 -34.12 2.70
N THR A 55 -21.59 -34.30 2.95
CA THR A 55 -21.01 -35.62 3.22
C THR A 55 -20.53 -35.64 4.66
N SER A 56 -21.31 -36.31 5.48
CA SER A 56 -21.04 -36.74 6.85
C SER A 56 -20.14 -37.98 6.84
N LEU A 57 -19.05 -37.94 7.61
CA LEU A 57 -18.32 -39.13 8.07
C LEU A 57 -18.00 -38.92 9.55
N LEU A 58 -18.68 -39.73 10.36
CA LEU A 58 -18.56 -39.92 11.81
C LEU A 58 -17.25 -40.64 12.16
N VAL A 59 -16.52 -40.23 13.21
CA VAL A 59 -15.88 -41.15 14.19
C VAL A 59 -15.62 -40.42 15.53
N ASP A 60 -16.42 -40.82 16.52
CA ASP A 60 -16.11 -41.22 17.91
C ASP A 60 -15.63 -40.23 18.99
N VAL A 61 -16.32 -40.35 20.13
CA VAL A 61 -16.16 -39.63 21.39
C VAL A 61 -15.43 -40.58 22.35
N CYS A 62 -14.24 -40.19 22.82
CA CYS A 62 -13.66 -40.75 24.05
C CYS A 62 -12.94 -39.64 24.83
N SER A 63 -13.46 -39.39 26.02
CA SER A 63 -12.89 -38.54 27.07
C SER A 63 -11.57 -39.12 27.61
N GLY A 64 -10.64 -38.25 27.97
CA GLY A 64 -9.42 -38.60 28.71
C GLY A 64 -8.70 -37.34 29.20
N ASP A 65 -8.67 -37.17 30.52
CA ASP A 65 -8.06 -36.06 31.28
C ASP A 65 -6.53 -35.99 31.21
N ALA A 66 -6.02 -34.77 31.52
CA ALA A 66 -4.71 -34.39 32.07
C ALA A 66 -3.68 -33.77 31.10
N PRO A 67 -2.69 -33.00 31.61
CA PRO A 67 -2.83 -31.69 32.27
C PRO A 67 -1.95 -30.59 31.61
N GLU A 68 -2.19 -29.33 31.95
CA GLU A 68 -1.41 -28.16 31.49
C GLU A 68 -0.01 -28.11 32.13
N ASP A 69 1.03 -28.02 31.29
CA ASP A 69 2.41 -27.72 31.71
C ASP A 69 2.73 -26.23 31.49
N LEU A 70 2.87 -25.52 32.61
CA LEU A 70 3.45 -24.20 32.77
C LEU A 70 4.97 -24.28 32.54
N TYR A 71 5.54 -23.47 31.65
CA TYR A 71 7.00 -23.29 31.57
C TYR A 71 7.45 -21.96 32.18
N ASP A 72 8.18 -22.11 33.28
CA ASP A 72 8.93 -21.10 34.04
C ASP A 72 10.03 -20.43 33.20
N SER A 73 10.17 -19.12 33.36
CA SER A 73 11.34 -18.35 32.91
C SER A 73 12.41 -18.28 34.03
N PRO A 74 13.71 -18.34 33.71
CA PRO A 74 14.75 -18.55 34.71
C PRO A 74 15.11 -17.30 35.53
N SER A 75 15.48 -17.56 36.78
CA SER A 75 16.02 -16.64 37.76
C SER A 75 17.54 -16.51 37.65
N LEU A 76 18.06 -15.28 37.71
CA LEU A 76 19.50 -14.99 37.87
C LEU A 76 19.77 -14.50 39.29
N GLY A 77 20.64 -15.22 40.00
CA GLY A 77 21.12 -14.87 41.35
C GLY A 77 22.25 -13.83 41.35
N SER A 78 22.05 -12.76 42.14
CA SER A 78 22.83 -12.24 43.30
C SER A 78 24.38 -12.42 43.38
N PRO A 79 25.10 -11.69 44.28
CA PRO A 79 25.28 -10.24 44.44
C PRO A 79 26.78 -9.84 44.52
N ARG A 80 27.15 -8.55 44.45
CA ARG A 80 28.44 -8.09 45.03
C ARG A 80 28.47 -6.64 45.50
N ALA A 81 28.67 -6.53 46.81
CA ALA A 81 29.50 -5.59 47.59
C ALA A 81 29.20 -4.07 47.59
N VAL A 82 28.74 -3.64 48.77
CA VAL A 82 28.78 -2.30 49.34
C VAL A 82 30.23 -1.85 49.60
N THR A 83 30.54 -0.58 49.34
CA THR A 83 31.51 0.18 50.14
C THR A 83 30.89 1.52 50.56
N SER A 84 31.09 1.80 51.84
CA SER A 84 30.49 2.85 52.66
C SER A 84 31.30 4.16 52.66
N ASN A 85 30.57 5.27 52.82
CA ASN A 85 30.89 6.50 53.59
C ASN A 85 30.82 7.79 52.78
N THR A 86 29.73 8.55 52.97
CA THR A 86 29.79 9.80 53.75
C THR A 86 28.38 10.26 54.16
N LYS A 87 28.29 10.81 55.37
CA LYS A 87 27.06 11.28 56.05
C LYS A 87 26.54 12.61 55.48
N PRO A 88 25.28 12.98 55.79
CA PRO A 88 24.50 13.98 55.08
C PRO A 88 24.76 15.40 55.60
N SER A 89 24.81 16.37 54.69
CA SER A 89 24.63 17.79 55.01
C SER A 89 23.26 18.23 54.51
N CYS A 90 22.37 18.64 55.42
CA CYS A 90 21.20 19.43 55.04
C CYS A 90 21.63 20.72 54.33
N PRO A 91 20.93 21.11 53.26
CA PRO A 91 20.69 22.51 52.94
C PRO A 91 19.24 22.90 53.29
N SER A 92 19.09 24.20 53.51
CA SER A 92 17.97 25.00 54.02
C SER A 92 16.64 24.93 53.23
N PRO A 93 15.51 25.33 53.85
CA PRO A 93 14.16 25.16 53.33
C PRO A 93 13.74 26.25 52.32
N GLU A 94 14.48 26.42 51.23
CA GLU A 94 14.18 27.46 50.23
C GLU A 94 14.18 26.99 48.76
N HIS A 95 14.27 25.69 48.47
CA HIS A 95 14.39 25.16 47.09
C HIS A 95 13.23 24.25 46.63
N LEU A 96 12.00 24.43 47.13
CA LEU A 96 10.86 23.55 46.77
C LEU A 96 9.77 24.21 45.88
N GLN A 97 9.98 25.43 45.40
CA GLN A 97 8.88 26.20 44.77
C GLN A 97 8.91 26.32 43.23
N ASP A 98 9.89 25.74 42.53
CA ASP A 98 9.98 25.84 41.05
C ASP A 98 9.23 24.75 40.27
N ASP A 99 8.38 23.97 40.93
CA ASP A 99 8.04 22.63 40.47
C ASP A 99 6.51 22.37 40.29
N ILE A 100 5.68 23.42 40.31
CA ILE A 100 4.21 23.33 40.13
C ILE A 100 3.82 23.80 38.72
N GLY A 101 3.50 22.84 37.84
CA GLY A 101 3.03 23.05 36.47
C GLY A 101 1.59 22.57 36.23
N VAL A 102 1.03 22.86 35.04
CA VAL A 102 -0.27 22.30 34.62
C VAL A 102 -0.20 20.77 34.62
N GLY A 103 -1.18 20.11 35.25
CA GLY A 103 -1.22 18.68 35.50
C GLY A 103 -0.72 18.27 36.90
N SER A 104 -0.09 19.18 37.65
CA SER A 104 0.39 18.88 39.01
C SER A 104 -0.75 18.66 39.99
N LEU A 105 -0.61 17.66 40.85
CA LEU A 105 -1.47 17.43 42.01
C LEU A 105 -1.04 18.39 43.13
N VAL A 106 -1.97 19.23 43.55
CA VAL A 106 -1.71 20.28 44.54
C VAL A 106 -2.69 20.22 45.70
N GLU A 107 -2.18 20.55 46.87
CA GLU A 107 -2.95 20.93 48.04
C GLU A 107 -2.92 22.46 48.20
N VAL A 108 -4.08 23.03 48.48
CA VAL A 108 -4.26 24.47 48.72
C VAL A 108 -4.71 24.64 50.16
N ALA A 109 -3.84 25.24 50.97
CA ALA A 109 -4.14 25.56 52.36
C ALA A 109 -5.09 26.77 52.42
N THR A 110 -6.13 26.68 53.24
CA THR A 110 -7.00 27.82 53.55
C THR A 110 -6.83 28.24 55.01
N ASP A 111 -7.27 29.45 55.33
CA ASP A 111 -7.17 30.05 56.67
C ASP A 111 -7.98 29.31 57.76
N VAL A 112 -8.68 28.23 57.41
CA VAL A 112 -9.63 27.50 58.26
C VAL A 112 -9.27 26.01 58.34
N ASP A 113 -7.99 25.67 58.58
CA ASP A 113 -7.47 24.29 58.81
C ASP A 113 -7.97 23.20 57.82
N GLN A 114 -8.51 23.60 56.66
CA GLN A 114 -9.06 22.73 55.64
C GLN A 114 -8.21 22.88 54.38
N ASN A 115 -7.54 21.79 54.01
CA ASN A 115 -6.78 21.71 52.76
C ASN A 115 -7.69 21.19 51.65
N TYR A 116 -7.70 21.89 50.52
CA TYR A 116 -8.36 21.43 49.30
C TYR A 116 -7.34 20.76 48.39
N TYR A 117 -7.68 19.58 47.87
CA TYR A 117 -6.84 18.83 46.94
C TYR A 117 -7.41 18.93 45.53
N GLY A 118 -6.53 19.03 44.54
CA GLY A 118 -6.94 19.15 43.14
C GLY A 118 -5.79 19.08 42.16
N VAL A 119 -6.14 19.23 40.88
CA VAL A 119 -5.19 19.21 39.76
C VAL A 119 -5.10 20.60 39.16
N VAL A 120 -3.88 21.11 38.95
CA VAL A 120 -3.67 22.37 38.22
C VAL A 120 -4.08 22.20 36.76
N ARG A 121 -5.11 22.92 36.32
CA ARG A 121 -5.61 22.90 34.93
C ARG A 121 -5.15 24.09 34.11
N TRP A 122 -4.74 25.17 34.77
CA TRP A 122 -4.35 26.41 34.12
C TRP A 122 -3.35 27.16 35.00
N ILE A 123 -2.38 27.84 34.39
CA ILE A 123 -1.48 28.79 35.08
C ILE A 123 -1.40 30.04 34.20
N GLY A 124 -1.54 31.21 34.81
CA GLY A 124 -1.39 32.48 34.10
C GLY A 124 -1.36 33.67 35.06
N LEU A 125 -1.39 34.87 34.52
CA LEU A 125 -1.41 36.11 35.30
C LEU A 125 -2.85 36.60 35.45
N ILE A 126 -3.29 36.79 36.68
CA ILE A 126 -4.55 37.46 37.02
C ILE A 126 -4.17 38.66 37.87
N GLU A 127 -4.48 39.88 37.41
CA GLU A 127 -4.13 41.13 38.11
C GLU A 127 -2.63 41.21 38.44
N ASP A 128 -1.78 40.81 37.48
CA ASP A 128 -0.31 40.73 37.58
C ASP A 128 0.24 39.74 38.63
N ILE A 129 -0.63 38.89 39.19
CA ILE A 129 -0.25 37.82 40.12
C ILE A 129 -0.29 36.47 39.40
N ALA A 130 0.82 35.72 39.49
CA ALA A 130 0.88 34.34 39.00
C ALA A 130 -0.14 33.49 39.75
N THR A 131 -1.14 32.99 39.03
CA THR A 131 -2.33 32.34 39.57
C THR A 131 -2.53 30.98 38.91
N ALA A 132 -2.79 29.95 39.72
CA ALA A 132 -3.18 28.63 39.27
C ALA A 132 -4.71 28.49 39.27
N GLY A 133 -5.26 27.95 38.19
CA GLY A 133 -6.61 27.41 38.13
C GLY A 133 -6.57 25.93 38.50
N VAL A 134 -7.10 25.59 39.67
CA VAL A 134 -7.11 24.23 40.23
C VAL A 134 -8.50 23.65 40.12
N GLU A 135 -8.61 22.46 39.54
CA GLU A 135 -9.82 21.64 39.60
C GLU A 135 -9.78 20.81 40.89
N LEU A 136 -10.66 21.14 41.84
CA LEU A 136 -10.76 20.47 43.13
C LEU A 136 -11.37 19.08 43.00
N GLU A 137 -10.97 18.14 43.87
CA GLU A 137 -11.59 16.80 43.95
C GLU A 137 -13.07 16.86 44.36
N GLN A 138 -13.42 17.80 45.23
CA GLN A 138 -14.76 17.96 45.78
C GLN A 138 -15.40 19.28 45.32
N SER A 139 -16.72 19.26 45.11
CA SER A 139 -17.48 20.49 44.83
C SER A 139 -17.67 21.31 46.10
N VAL A 140 -17.29 22.59 46.05
CA VAL A 140 -17.45 23.56 47.14
C VAL A 140 -18.50 24.60 46.74
N CYS A 141 -19.42 24.88 47.65
CA CYS A 141 -20.48 25.87 47.43
C CYS A 141 -19.88 27.27 47.20
N GLY A 142 -20.27 27.93 46.12
CA GLY A 142 -19.78 29.27 45.75
C GLY A 142 -18.60 29.29 44.77
N LEU A 143 -18.02 28.14 44.41
CA LEU A 143 -17.00 28.04 43.36
C LEU A 143 -17.60 27.82 41.96
N GLY A 144 -16.83 28.19 40.94
CA GLY A 144 -17.23 28.11 39.54
C GLY A 144 -16.91 26.79 38.85
N ASP A 145 -16.95 26.80 37.54
CA ASP A 145 -16.71 25.68 36.61
C ASP A 145 -15.51 25.93 35.66
N GLY A 146 -14.66 26.89 36.02
CA GLY A 146 -13.43 27.27 35.31
C GLY A 146 -13.51 28.59 34.53
N GLY A 147 -14.62 29.32 34.67
CA GLY A 147 -14.77 30.70 34.19
C GLY A 147 -14.20 31.76 35.15
N HIS A 148 -13.56 32.80 34.61
CA HIS A 148 -13.10 33.99 35.34
C HIS A 148 -13.42 35.26 34.54
N LYS A 149 -14.12 36.23 35.15
CA LYS A 149 -14.49 37.54 34.54
C LYS A 149 -15.06 37.43 33.10
N GLY A 150 -15.91 36.43 32.85
CA GLY A 150 -16.55 36.21 31.54
C GLY A 150 -15.73 35.44 30.50
N THR A 151 -14.48 35.08 30.81
CA THR A 151 -13.63 34.24 29.95
C THR A 151 -13.48 32.84 30.55
N ARG A 152 -13.57 31.79 29.73
CA ARG A 152 -13.34 30.41 30.18
C ARG A 152 -11.85 30.08 30.10
N LEU A 153 -11.23 29.82 31.25
CA LEU A 153 -9.79 29.54 31.35
C LEU A 153 -9.49 28.04 31.41
N PHE A 154 -10.39 27.25 32.01
CA PHE A 154 -10.41 25.79 31.94
C PHE A 154 -11.85 25.28 32.12
N SER A 155 -12.08 23.97 31.98
CA SER A 155 -13.39 23.34 32.13
C SER A 155 -13.37 22.28 33.23
N CYS A 156 -14.29 22.37 34.18
CA CYS A 156 -14.51 21.36 35.21
C CYS A 156 -15.98 21.31 35.65
N GLY A 157 -16.33 20.40 36.57
CA GLY A 157 -17.66 20.36 37.17
C GLY A 157 -17.99 21.64 37.97
N ALA A 158 -19.28 21.97 38.09
CA ALA A 158 -19.73 23.12 38.87
C ALA A 158 -19.29 23.01 40.35
N GLY A 159 -18.82 24.12 40.91
CA GLY A 159 -18.29 24.15 42.28
C GLY A 159 -16.86 23.61 42.42
N ARG A 160 -16.14 23.30 41.33
CA ARG A 160 -14.82 22.65 41.41
C ARG A 160 -13.66 23.53 40.94
N ALA A 161 -13.92 24.73 40.43
CA ALA A 161 -12.85 25.63 40.00
C ALA A 161 -12.41 26.56 41.13
N LEU A 162 -11.13 26.47 41.49
CA LEU A 162 -10.47 27.37 42.44
C LEU A 162 -9.35 28.13 41.72
N PHE A 163 -9.35 29.46 41.82
CA PHE A 163 -8.24 30.31 41.38
C PHE A 163 -7.46 30.74 42.61
N VAL A 164 -6.16 30.41 42.65
CA VAL A 164 -5.32 30.69 43.80
C VAL A 164 -3.93 31.15 43.35
N PRO A 165 -3.31 32.15 44.02
CA PRO A 165 -1.93 32.51 43.77
C PRO A 165 -1.01 31.30 43.84
N LEU A 166 -0.16 31.14 42.83
CA LEU A 166 0.76 30.01 42.68
C LEU A 166 1.62 29.73 43.93
N PRO A 167 2.09 30.74 44.70
CA PRO A 167 2.85 30.51 45.94
C PRO A 167 2.07 29.80 47.06
N LEU A 168 0.73 29.79 47.00
CA LEU A 168 -0.14 29.11 47.97
C LEU A 168 -0.47 27.66 47.57
N CYS A 169 -0.11 27.24 46.37
CA CYS A 169 -0.15 25.84 45.98
C CYS A 169 1.05 25.11 46.57
N ARG A 170 0.81 23.95 47.17
CA ARG A 170 1.86 22.99 47.55
C ARG A 170 1.60 21.68 46.82
N ARG A 171 2.64 20.90 46.53
CA ARG A 171 2.44 19.54 46.00
C ARG A 171 1.69 18.70 47.02
N ASP A 172 0.71 17.94 46.55
CA ASP A 172 -0.07 17.05 47.40
C ASP A 172 0.86 16.04 48.08
N ALA A 173 0.92 16.10 49.42
CA ALA A 173 1.81 15.26 50.22
C ALA A 173 1.52 13.76 50.06
N ARG A 174 0.30 13.38 49.64
CA ARG A 174 -0.11 11.98 49.38
C ARG A 174 0.65 11.37 48.19
N PHE A 175 1.26 12.19 47.34
CA PHE A 175 1.82 11.82 46.04
C PHE A 175 3.29 12.27 45.88
N ARG A 176 4.02 12.50 46.98
CA ARG A 176 5.43 12.96 46.94
C ARG A 176 6.41 11.99 46.27
N ASP A 177 6.07 10.70 46.19
CA ASP A 177 6.89 9.66 45.54
C ASP A 177 6.49 9.39 44.09
N THR A 178 5.42 10.01 43.60
CA THR A 178 5.11 10.01 42.16
C THR A 178 5.98 11.09 41.48
N PRO A 179 6.72 10.76 40.41
CA PRO A 179 7.39 11.78 39.62
C PRO A 179 6.40 12.85 39.21
N PRO A 180 6.80 14.13 39.11
CA PRO A 180 5.95 15.14 38.50
C PRO A 180 5.47 14.58 37.16
N PRO A 181 4.18 14.72 36.77
CA PRO A 181 3.85 14.54 35.37
C PRO A 181 4.78 15.48 34.63
N GLU A 182 5.67 14.92 33.80
CA GLU A 182 6.53 15.74 32.96
C GLU A 182 5.64 16.80 32.33
N PRO A 183 6.03 18.09 32.30
CA PRO A 183 5.32 19.02 31.45
C PRO A 183 5.19 18.31 30.11
N LEU A 184 4.00 18.34 29.50
CA LEU A 184 3.83 17.90 28.11
C LEU A 184 4.80 18.77 27.29
N ARG A 185 6.10 18.43 27.29
CA ARG A 185 6.99 18.64 26.18
C ARG A 185 6.20 17.97 25.10
N ASP A 186 5.67 18.79 24.22
CA ASP A 186 5.07 18.30 23.01
C ASP A 186 6.19 17.51 22.34
N GLU A 187 6.22 16.19 22.51
CA GLU A 187 7.18 15.28 21.85
C GLU A 187 7.08 15.44 20.32
N ARG A 188 6.01 16.13 19.85
CA ARG A 188 5.85 16.65 18.49
C ARG A 188 6.88 17.71 18.09
N SER A 189 7.50 18.44 19.03
CA SER A 189 8.49 19.48 18.74
C SER A 189 9.82 18.92 18.21
N ASP A 190 10.09 17.64 18.47
CA ASP A 190 11.28 16.93 17.97
C ASP A 190 11.04 16.19 16.65
N GLN A 191 9.80 16.16 16.15
CA GLN A 191 9.47 15.50 14.89
C GLN A 191 9.68 16.44 13.70
N PRO A 192 10.11 15.91 12.53
CA PRO A 192 10.19 16.73 11.32
C PRO A 192 8.84 17.36 10.99
N ASP A 193 8.86 18.63 10.57
CA ASP A 193 7.66 19.29 10.08
C ASP A 193 7.14 18.60 8.81
N CYS A 194 5.81 18.56 8.67
CA CYS A 194 5.12 17.93 7.54
C CYS A 194 4.01 18.86 7.06
N PRO A 195 4.36 19.96 6.37
CA PRO A 195 3.40 20.91 5.84
C PRO A 195 2.58 20.30 4.71
N VAL A 196 1.39 20.84 4.49
CA VAL A 196 0.56 20.51 3.33
C VAL A 196 1.21 21.12 2.09
N VAL A 197 1.35 20.33 1.03
CA VAL A 197 1.98 20.75 -0.23
C VAL A 197 0.93 20.73 -1.34
N THR A 198 0.54 21.90 -1.81
CA THR A 198 -0.45 22.05 -2.89
C THR A 198 0.20 22.02 -4.27
N GLY A 199 -0.64 21.87 -5.31
CA GLY A 199 -0.21 21.86 -6.70
C GLY A 199 0.24 20.48 -7.20
N VAL A 200 0.96 20.47 -8.32
CA VAL A 200 1.47 19.27 -8.96
C VAL A 200 2.92 19.06 -8.54
N VAL A 201 3.22 17.90 -7.93
CA VAL A 201 4.59 17.50 -7.59
C VAL A 201 4.93 16.22 -8.35
N PRO A 202 5.94 16.23 -9.24
CA PRO A 202 6.32 15.04 -10.00
C PRO A 202 6.91 13.96 -9.07
N PRO A 203 6.87 12.68 -9.47
CA PRO A 203 7.58 11.63 -8.76
C PRO A 203 9.07 11.92 -8.67
N LEU A 204 9.71 11.35 -7.65
CA LEU A 204 11.16 11.43 -7.47
C LEU A 204 11.87 10.69 -8.62
N ASN A 205 12.99 11.23 -9.08
CA ASN A 205 13.78 10.69 -10.18
C ASN A 205 15.07 9.98 -9.73
N SER A 206 15.44 10.13 -8.47
CA SER A 206 16.58 9.51 -7.81
C SER A 206 16.42 9.58 -6.30
N LEU A 207 17.11 8.70 -5.58
CA LEU A 207 17.06 8.67 -4.12
C LEU A 207 17.78 9.88 -3.48
N GLY A 208 18.93 10.30 -4.00
CA GLY A 208 19.65 11.50 -3.53
C GLY A 208 19.80 11.56 -1.99
N GLU A 209 19.46 12.71 -1.39
CA GLU A 209 19.49 12.94 0.08
C GLU A 209 18.28 12.36 0.83
N LEU A 210 17.44 11.56 0.16
CA LEU A 210 16.23 10.95 0.72
C LEU A 210 16.51 9.59 1.36
N ALA A 211 17.73 9.06 1.24
CA ALA A 211 18.16 7.89 2.00
C ALA A 211 18.43 8.26 3.47
N GLY A 212 18.08 7.36 4.38
CA GLY A 212 18.35 7.44 5.81
C GLY A 212 17.08 7.42 6.69
N LYS A 213 17.30 7.66 7.99
CA LYS A 213 16.23 7.76 8.99
C LYS A 213 15.40 9.03 8.83
N ASN A 214 14.16 8.98 9.33
CA ASN A 214 13.17 10.06 9.19
C ASN A 214 12.89 10.39 7.72
N ARG A 215 12.85 9.36 6.87
CA ARG A 215 12.51 9.44 5.45
C ARG A 215 11.44 8.41 5.11
N GLY A 216 10.58 8.75 4.16
CA GLY A 216 9.41 7.97 3.78
C GLY A 216 8.18 8.28 4.63
N ILE A 217 7.24 7.35 4.67
CA ILE A 217 5.98 7.50 5.39
C ILE A 217 6.15 6.96 6.81
N GLN A 218 5.88 7.78 7.82
CA GLN A 218 5.96 7.37 9.22
C GLN A 218 4.78 6.45 9.58
N GLY A 219 5.11 5.23 10.02
CA GLY A 219 4.11 4.26 10.45
C GLY A 219 3.58 4.53 11.86
N HIS A 220 2.31 4.21 12.10
CA HIS A 220 1.66 4.31 13.40
C HIS A 220 0.47 3.36 13.50
N HIS A 221 0.36 2.61 14.61
CA HIS A 221 -0.77 1.70 14.90
C HIS A 221 -1.14 0.78 13.73
N ASN A 222 -0.27 -0.19 13.42
CA ASN A 222 -0.49 -1.20 12.38
C ASN A 222 -0.73 -0.63 10.97
N SER A 223 -0.20 0.54 10.64
CA SER A 223 -0.39 1.19 9.33
C SER A 223 0.51 0.65 8.21
N CYS A 224 1.43 -0.29 8.48
CA CYS A 224 2.49 -0.65 7.52
C CYS A 224 1.97 -1.11 6.15
N TYR A 225 0.81 -1.78 6.10
CA TYR A 225 0.14 -2.16 4.85
C TYR A 225 -0.17 -0.94 3.96
N LEU A 226 -0.60 0.16 4.58
CA LEU A 226 -0.94 1.41 3.91
C LEU A 226 0.33 2.18 3.55
N ASP A 227 1.25 2.31 4.49
CA ASP A 227 2.49 3.09 4.32
C ASP A 227 3.34 2.52 3.18
N ALA A 228 3.58 1.20 3.20
CA ALA A 228 4.39 0.53 2.19
C ALA A 228 3.73 0.59 0.81
N THR A 229 2.40 0.41 0.73
CA THR A 229 1.67 0.46 -0.54
C THR A 229 1.65 1.86 -1.13
N LEU A 230 1.38 2.89 -0.33
CA LEU A 230 1.44 4.29 -0.78
C LEU A 230 2.85 4.67 -1.24
N PHE A 231 3.88 4.22 -0.50
CA PHE A 231 5.26 4.46 -0.88
C PHE A 231 5.59 3.78 -2.23
N ALA A 232 5.17 2.53 -2.44
CA ALA A 232 5.35 1.82 -3.70
C ALA A 232 4.62 2.50 -4.87
N MET A 233 3.38 2.94 -4.67
CA MET A 233 2.55 3.53 -5.72
C MET A 233 2.98 4.95 -6.11
N PHE A 234 3.41 5.79 -5.17
CA PHE A 234 3.48 7.23 -5.45
C PHE A 234 4.86 7.85 -5.37
N THR A 235 5.89 7.16 -4.86
CA THR A 235 7.18 7.83 -4.60
C THR A 235 7.98 8.12 -5.87
N PHE A 236 8.22 7.10 -6.70
CA PHE A 236 9.12 7.17 -7.88
C PHE A 236 8.42 6.87 -9.22
N THR A 237 7.09 6.74 -9.22
CA THR A 237 6.31 6.45 -10.43
C THR A 237 5.11 7.38 -10.54
N SER A 238 4.75 7.73 -11.77
CA SER A 238 3.57 8.52 -12.13
C SER A 238 2.40 7.65 -12.59
N VAL A 239 2.57 6.33 -12.68
CA VAL A 239 1.55 5.43 -13.30
C VAL A 239 0.19 5.49 -12.60
N PHE A 240 0.14 5.97 -11.34
CA PHE A 240 -1.07 6.14 -10.56
C PHE A 240 -1.47 7.61 -10.37
N ASP A 241 -0.80 8.58 -11.00
CA ASP A 241 -1.07 10.02 -10.80
C ASP A 241 -2.46 10.43 -11.29
N ALA A 242 -3.05 9.68 -12.24
CA ALA A 242 -4.44 9.85 -12.63
C ALA A 242 -5.40 9.81 -11.40
N LEU A 243 -5.09 9.01 -10.37
CA LEU A 243 -5.85 8.97 -9.12
C LEU A 243 -5.84 10.30 -8.35
N LEU A 244 -4.75 11.06 -8.47
CA LEU A 244 -4.50 12.31 -7.73
C LEU A 244 -5.11 13.54 -8.43
N TYR A 245 -5.32 13.45 -9.75
CA TYR A 245 -5.68 14.61 -10.57
C TYR A 245 -6.97 14.43 -11.38
N ARG A 246 -7.59 13.24 -11.39
CA ARG A 246 -8.88 13.04 -12.06
C ARG A 246 -9.93 14.01 -11.48
N PRO A 247 -10.63 14.78 -12.31
CA PRO A 247 -11.68 15.67 -11.83
C PRO A 247 -12.87 14.86 -11.28
N PRO A 248 -13.63 15.41 -10.32
CA PRO A 248 -14.85 14.77 -9.83
C PRO A 248 -15.91 14.68 -10.93
N GLU A 249 -16.55 13.53 -11.03
CA GLU A 249 -17.68 13.25 -11.90
C GLU A 249 -19.01 13.23 -11.12
N PRO A 250 -20.16 13.40 -11.80
CA PRO A 250 -21.47 13.43 -11.16
C PRO A 250 -21.83 12.19 -10.33
N GLU A 251 -21.27 11.03 -10.68
CA GLU A 251 -21.52 9.75 -10.03
C GLU A 251 -20.63 9.51 -8.79
N ASP A 252 -19.69 10.42 -8.50
CA ASP A 252 -18.77 10.28 -7.38
C ASP A 252 -19.39 10.66 -6.03
N SER A 253 -18.78 10.13 -4.96
CA SER A 253 -19.14 10.50 -3.59
C SER A 253 -18.93 12.01 -3.36
N PRO A 254 -19.80 12.66 -2.56
CA PRO A 254 -19.59 14.05 -2.13
C PRO A 254 -18.23 14.29 -1.44
N HIS A 255 -17.62 13.24 -0.89
CA HIS A 255 -16.33 13.28 -0.20
C HIS A 255 -15.13 13.02 -1.13
N TYR A 256 -15.36 12.73 -2.42
CA TYR A 256 -14.30 12.44 -3.40
C TYR A 256 -13.18 13.48 -3.38
N SER A 257 -13.56 14.76 -3.46
CA SER A 257 -12.61 15.87 -3.46
C SER A 257 -11.82 15.99 -2.15
N GLU A 258 -12.44 15.63 -1.01
CA GLU A 258 -11.74 15.63 0.28
C GLU A 258 -10.69 14.51 0.33
N VAL A 259 -11.07 13.29 -0.06
CA VAL A 259 -10.19 12.12 -0.07
C VAL A 259 -9.02 12.34 -1.03
N GLN A 260 -9.30 12.77 -2.25
CA GLN A 260 -8.27 13.06 -3.25
C GLN A 260 -7.34 14.18 -2.77
N ARG A 261 -7.86 15.25 -2.17
CA ARG A 261 -7.04 16.35 -1.64
C ARG A 261 -6.14 15.88 -0.51
N VAL A 262 -6.63 15.07 0.43
CA VAL A 262 -5.81 14.52 1.53
C VAL A 262 -4.71 13.62 0.99
N LEU A 263 -5.05 12.68 0.10
CA LEU A 263 -4.07 11.80 -0.53
C LEU A 263 -3.00 12.61 -1.29
N ARG A 264 -3.42 13.57 -2.12
CA ARG A 264 -2.50 14.37 -2.94
C ARG A 264 -1.66 15.33 -2.10
N GLU A 265 -2.30 16.21 -1.34
CA GLU A 265 -1.65 17.41 -0.78
C GLU A 265 -1.06 17.18 0.61
N GLU A 266 -1.57 16.18 1.34
CA GLU A 266 -1.13 15.90 2.71
C GLU A 266 -0.26 14.64 2.80
N VAL A 267 -0.26 13.77 1.78
CA VAL A 267 0.54 12.53 1.75
C VAL A 267 1.52 12.51 0.57
N VAL A 268 1.04 12.44 -0.68
CA VAL A 268 1.90 12.22 -1.84
C VAL A 268 2.82 13.41 -2.14
N ASN A 269 2.28 14.63 -2.14
CA ASN A 269 3.07 15.82 -2.45
C ASN A 269 4.15 16.09 -1.37
N PRO A 270 3.86 16.00 -0.05
CA PRO A 270 4.90 16.09 0.97
C PRO A 270 5.94 14.97 0.85
N LEU A 271 5.53 13.74 0.54
CA LEU A 271 6.45 12.63 0.31
C LEU A 271 7.43 12.92 -0.83
N ARG A 272 6.92 13.36 -1.99
CA ARG A 272 7.73 13.68 -3.17
C ARG A 272 8.58 14.94 -2.99
N ARG A 273 8.10 15.93 -2.24
CA ARG A 273 8.79 17.22 -2.09
C ARG A 273 9.81 17.24 -0.96
N HIS A 274 9.49 16.60 0.16
CA HIS A 274 10.27 16.65 1.40
C HIS A 274 10.84 15.31 1.82
N GLY A 275 10.39 14.21 1.19
CA GLY A 275 10.89 12.88 1.52
C GLY A 275 10.38 12.32 2.82
N TYR A 276 9.37 12.94 3.43
CA TYR A 276 8.85 12.54 4.72
C TYR A 276 7.37 12.87 4.83
N VAL A 277 6.60 11.94 5.39
CA VAL A 277 5.20 12.14 5.75
C VAL A 277 5.00 11.70 7.19
N ARG A 278 4.45 12.59 8.01
CA ARG A 278 4.15 12.31 9.42
C ARG A 278 2.88 11.46 9.54
N ALA A 279 2.83 10.61 10.56
CA ALA A 279 1.77 9.63 10.76
C ALA A 279 0.37 10.24 10.93
N ASP A 280 0.25 11.49 11.38
CA ASP A 280 -1.04 12.18 11.52
C ASP A 280 -1.71 12.44 10.16
N ARG A 281 -0.93 12.69 9.11
CA ARG A 281 -1.45 12.84 7.74
C ARG A 281 -2.03 11.54 7.21
N VAL A 282 -1.32 10.44 7.47
CA VAL A 282 -1.78 9.09 7.11
C VAL A 282 -2.99 8.70 7.93
N MET A 283 -3.02 9.00 9.23
CA MET A 283 -4.17 8.73 10.10
C MET A 283 -5.42 9.49 9.65
N LYS A 284 -5.27 10.72 9.14
CA LYS A 284 -6.37 11.46 8.52
C LYS A 284 -6.94 10.70 7.31
N LEU A 285 -6.09 10.16 6.44
CA LEU A 285 -6.52 9.32 5.32
C LEU A 285 -7.21 8.04 5.80
N ARG A 286 -6.65 7.34 6.81
CA ARG A 286 -7.25 6.14 7.43
C ARG A 286 -8.64 6.44 8.01
N THR A 287 -8.82 7.59 8.65
CA THR A 287 -10.10 8.01 9.22
C THR A 287 -11.15 8.26 8.13
N LEU A 288 -10.74 8.82 6.98
CA LEU A 288 -11.64 8.97 5.83
C LEU A 288 -12.00 7.61 5.24
N LEU A 289 -11.03 6.71 5.07
CA LEU A 289 -11.27 5.37 4.55
C LEU A 289 -12.21 4.56 5.46
N GLU A 290 -11.97 4.54 6.77
CA GLU A 290 -12.84 3.87 7.76
C GLU A 290 -14.28 4.38 7.70
N ARG A 291 -14.46 5.70 7.54
CA ARG A 291 -15.78 6.33 7.53
C ARG A 291 -16.54 6.10 6.23
N LEU A 292 -15.83 5.98 5.11
CA LEU A 292 -16.41 6.08 3.76
C LEU A 292 -16.34 4.78 2.95
N SER A 293 -15.52 3.81 3.36
CA SER A 293 -15.39 2.50 2.71
C SER A 293 -16.01 1.39 3.56
N ASP A 294 -16.21 0.22 2.95
CA ASP A 294 -16.77 -0.96 3.63
C ASP A 294 -15.71 -1.75 4.44
N VAL A 295 -14.50 -1.21 4.61
CA VAL A 295 -13.38 -1.90 5.28
C VAL A 295 -13.28 -1.41 6.74
N PRO A 296 -13.74 -2.19 7.74
CA PRO A 296 -13.70 -1.78 9.15
C PRO A 296 -12.29 -1.94 9.72
N GLY A 297 -11.94 -1.22 10.79
CA GLY A 297 -10.70 -1.39 11.54
C GLY A 297 -9.46 -0.81 10.85
N LEU A 298 -9.64 -0.07 9.75
CA LEU A 298 -8.57 0.63 9.05
C LEU A 298 -7.77 1.56 9.96
N THR A 299 -8.32 2.10 11.05
CA THR A 299 -7.61 3.02 11.98
C THR A 299 -6.79 2.35 13.09
N SER A 300 -6.96 1.04 13.32
CA SER A 300 -6.33 0.33 14.45
C SER A 300 -5.72 -1.02 14.11
N GLU A 301 -6.25 -1.71 13.11
CA GLU A 301 -5.86 -3.07 12.74
C GLU A 301 -4.91 -3.08 11.53
N GLU A 302 -4.10 -4.14 11.47
CA GLU A 302 -3.36 -4.50 10.25
C GLU A 302 -4.36 -5.03 9.22
N LYS A 303 -4.29 -4.54 7.97
CA LYS A 303 -5.14 -4.96 6.86
C LYS A 303 -4.31 -5.51 5.71
N ASP A 304 -5.00 -6.17 4.79
CA ASP A 304 -4.40 -6.59 3.53
C ASP A 304 -4.23 -5.38 2.59
N PRO A 305 -3.07 -5.21 1.92
CA PRO A 305 -2.92 -4.22 0.86
C PRO A 305 -3.99 -4.28 -0.24
N GLU A 306 -4.55 -5.47 -0.54
CA GLU A 306 -5.67 -5.62 -1.47
C GLU A 306 -6.95 -4.96 -0.96
N GLU A 307 -7.31 -5.18 0.30
CA GLU A 307 -8.47 -4.55 0.94
C GLU A 307 -8.34 -3.03 0.91
N PHE A 308 -7.13 -2.52 1.18
CA PHE A 308 -6.83 -1.11 1.05
C PHE A 308 -6.98 -0.60 -0.39
N LEU A 309 -6.40 -1.30 -1.38
CA LEU A 309 -6.51 -0.91 -2.78
C LEU A 309 -7.97 -0.86 -3.23
N ASN A 310 -8.77 -1.86 -2.87
CA ASN A 310 -10.20 -1.87 -3.17
C ASN A 310 -10.94 -0.72 -2.47
N GLY A 311 -10.66 -0.46 -1.19
CA GLY A 311 -11.26 0.67 -0.46
C GLY A 311 -10.91 2.03 -1.06
N LEU A 312 -9.63 2.32 -1.27
CA LEU A 312 -9.20 3.62 -1.80
C LEU A 312 -9.49 3.77 -3.28
N VAL A 313 -9.01 2.84 -4.11
CA VAL A 313 -8.98 2.99 -5.57
C VAL A 313 -10.37 2.71 -6.16
N ALA A 314 -11.04 1.65 -5.72
CA ALA A 314 -12.33 1.26 -6.26
C ALA A 314 -13.49 2.05 -5.65
N GLN A 315 -13.61 2.08 -4.32
CA GLN A 315 -14.79 2.65 -3.65
C GLN A 315 -14.73 4.17 -3.55
N LEU A 316 -13.59 4.73 -3.12
CA LEU A 316 -13.50 6.18 -2.88
C LEU A 316 -13.10 6.97 -4.12
N LEU A 317 -12.08 6.52 -4.85
CA LEU A 317 -11.57 7.24 -6.02
C LEU A 317 -12.23 6.82 -7.34
N ARG A 318 -13.02 5.73 -7.32
CA ARG A 318 -13.78 5.20 -8.48
C ARG A 318 -12.93 5.15 -9.75
N ALA A 319 -11.68 4.69 -9.60
CA ALA A 319 -10.77 4.59 -10.72
C ALA A 319 -11.24 3.52 -11.72
N GLU A 320 -10.80 3.64 -12.96
CA GLU A 320 -10.92 2.53 -13.91
C GLU A 320 -10.06 1.34 -13.41
N PRO A 321 -10.58 0.10 -13.44
CA PRO A 321 -9.81 -1.08 -13.10
C PRO A 321 -8.52 -1.18 -13.92
N PHE A 322 -7.42 -1.56 -13.27
CA PHE A 322 -6.12 -1.66 -13.94
C PHE A 322 -6.05 -2.84 -14.90
N LEU A 323 -6.83 -3.89 -14.62
CA LEU A 323 -6.84 -5.14 -15.36
C LEU A 323 -8.25 -5.42 -15.88
N LYS A 324 -8.34 -5.72 -17.17
CA LYS A 324 -9.54 -6.23 -17.84
C LYS A 324 -9.21 -7.58 -18.44
N LEU A 325 -9.99 -8.60 -18.06
CA LEU A 325 -9.80 -9.97 -18.50
C LEU A 325 -10.80 -10.32 -19.60
N SER A 326 -10.42 -11.25 -20.49
CA SER A 326 -11.28 -11.78 -21.55
C SER A 326 -12.52 -12.49 -21.03
N SER A 327 -12.55 -12.87 -19.75
CA SER A 327 -13.73 -13.38 -19.05
C SER A 327 -14.79 -12.31 -18.75
N GLY A 328 -14.49 -11.03 -18.98
CA GLY A 328 -15.31 -9.88 -18.59
C GLY A 328 -15.11 -9.44 -17.13
N GLN A 329 -14.18 -10.07 -16.41
CA GLN A 329 -13.82 -9.65 -15.06
C GLN A 329 -12.87 -8.45 -15.09
N GLU A 330 -13.04 -7.56 -14.13
CA GLU A 330 -12.21 -6.38 -13.94
C GLU A 330 -11.64 -6.37 -12.52
N ALA A 331 -10.37 -5.99 -12.37
CA ALA A 331 -9.68 -6.00 -11.09
C ALA A 331 -8.54 -4.96 -11.01
N TYR A 332 -8.07 -4.68 -9.79
CA TYR A 332 -6.92 -3.81 -9.54
C TYR A 332 -5.62 -4.59 -9.31
N CYS A 333 -5.73 -5.85 -8.89
CA CYS A 333 -4.62 -6.79 -8.75
C CYS A 333 -5.01 -8.17 -9.28
N TYR A 334 -4.01 -8.97 -9.61
CA TYR A 334 -4.17 -10.34 -10.06
C TYR A 334 -3.53 -11.30 -9.06
N GLN A 335 -4.33 -12.18 -8.49
CA GLN A 335 -3.86 -13.27 -7.64
C GLN A 335 -3.33 -14.42 -8.50
N LEU A 336 -2.09 -14.84 -8.26
CA LEU A 336 -1.53 -16.03 -8.88
C LEU A 336 -2.22 -17.28 -8.33
N PHE A 337 -2.80 -18.07 -9.24
CA PHE A 337 -3.38 -19.38 -8.97
C PHE A 337 -2.58 -20.44 -9.72
N VAL A 338 -1.68 -21.11 -9.00
CA VAL A 338 -0.74 -22.08 -9.57
C VAL A 338 -0.70 -23.34 -8.73
N GLU A 339 -0.46 -24.46 -9.39
CA GLU A 339 -0.14 -25.72 -8.72
C GLU A 339 1.37 -25.79 -8.47
N LYS A 340 1.76 -26.33 -7.32
CA LYS A 340 3.17 -26.43 -6.95
C LYS A 340 3.86 -27.51 -7.77
N ASP A 341 4.92 -27.12 -8.49
CA ASP A 341 5.87 -28.05 -9.08
C ASP A 341 7.02 -28.30 -8.09
N GLU A 342 7.08 -29.51 -7.55
CA GLU A 342 8.11 -29.91 -6.57
C GLU A 342 9.53 -29.93 -7.17
N HIS A 343 9.68 -29.91 -8.50
CA HIS A 343 10.98 -29.85 -9.16
C HIS A 343 11.54 -28.43 -9.26
N ILE A 344 10.71 -27.40 -9.06
CA ILE A 344 11.10 -26.00 -9.16
C ILE A 344 11.23 -25.40 -7.76
N THR A 345 12.45 -25.02 -7.38
CA THR A 345 12.74 -24.46 -6.05
C THR A 345 12.66 -22.94 -6.01
N LEU A 346 12.92 -22.28 -7.14
CA LEU A 346 12.86 -20.83 -7.29
C LEU A 346 12.15 -20.50 -8.62
N PRO A 347 10.81 -20.52 -8.65
CA PRO A 347 10.08 -20.06 -9.83
C PRO A 347 10.22 -18.54 -9.98
N SER A 348 10.26 -18.08 -11.22
CA SER A 348 10.14 -16.66 -11.54
C SER A 348 8.68 -16.22 -11.58
N VAL A 349 8.41 -14.94 -11.34
CA VAL A 349 7.04 -14.38 -11.47
C VAL A 349 6.51 -14.57 -12.89
N GLN A 350 7.35 -14.46 -13.93
CA GLN A 350 6.96 -14.78 -15.32
C GLN A 350 6.37 -16.19 -15.43
N GLN A 351 7.08 -17.22 -14.95
CA GLN A 351 6.64 -18.61 -15.03
C GLN A 351 5.33 -18.84 -14.28
N LEU A 352 5.21 -18.29 -13.06
CA LEU A 352 3.99 -18.43 -12.26
C LEU A 352 2.80 -17.74 -12.93
N LEU A 353 3.03 -16.57 -13.54
CA LEU A 353 1.99 -15.82 -14.24
C LEU A 353 1.49 -16.57 -15.48
N GLU A 354 2.40 -17.08 -16.31
CA GLU A 354 2.07 -17.88 -17.49
C GLU A 354 1.28 -19.14 -17.10
N GLN A 355 1.72 -19.85 -16.06
CA GLN A 355 1.01 -21.01 -15.52
C GLN A 355 -0.39 -20.64 -15.03
N SER A 356 -0.54 -19.54 -14.28
CA SER A 356 -1.82 -19.06 -13.76
C SER A 356 -2.80 -18.71 -14.89
N PHE A 357 -2.35 -17.99 -15.92
CA PHE A 357 -3.17 -17.64 -17.09
C PHE A 357 -3.54 -18.89 -17.91
N ALA A 358 -2.59 -19.80 -18.13
CA ALA A 358 -2.85 -21.06 -18.83
C ALA A 358 -3.88 -21.94 -18.10
N THR A 359 -3.84 -21.97 -16.77
CA THR A 359 -4.72 -22.80 -15.94
C THR A 359 -6.14 -22.22 -15.87
N SER A 360 -6.26 -20.90 -15.75
CA SER A 360 -7.54 -20.19 -15.71
C SER A 360 -8.19 -20.00 -17.08
N GLY A 361 -7.41 -20.08 -18.16
CA GLY A 361 -7.89 -19.88 -19.54
C GLY A 361 -8.29 -18.43 -19.83
N VAL A 362 -7.86 -17.47 -19.01
CA VAL A 362 -8.13 -16.04 -19.20
C VAL A 362 -6.96 -15.37 -19.94
N LYS A 363 -7.25 -14.26 -20.61
CA LYS A 363 -6.26 -13.36 -21.24
C LYS A 363 -6.54 -11.91 -20.82
N LEU A 364 -5.56 -11.04 -20.95
CA LEU A 364 -5.71 -9.60 -20.81
C LEU A 364 -6.39 -9.04 -22.06
N SER A 365 -7.46 -8.27 -21.89
CA SER A 365 -8.19 -7.67 -23.02
C SER A 365 -7.41 -6.52 -23.68
N GLU A 366 -6.55 -5.84 -22.92
CA GLU A 366 -5.70 -4.74 -23.38
C GLU A 366 -4.38 -4.70 -22.58
N VAL A 367 -3.42 -3.87 -23.04
CA VAL A 367 -2.16 -3.64 -22.32
C VAL A 367 -2.44 -2.78 -21.08
N PRO A 368 -2.22 -3.29 -19.85
CA PRO A 368 -2.47 -2.50 -18.66
C PRO A 368 -1.35 -1.46 -18.45
N ALA A 369 -1.71 -0.27 -17.98
CA ALA A 369 -0.72 0.75 -17.61
C ALA A 369 0.07 0.32 -16.36
N ALA A 370 -0.63 -0.25 -15.37
CA ALA A 370 -0.06 -0.85 -14.17
C ALA A 370 -0.58 -2.28 -14.01
N PHE A 371 0.29 -3.20 -13.61
CA PHE A 371 -0.06 -4.58 -13.34
C PHE A 371 0.46 -4.98 -11.96
N ILE A 372 -0.45 -5.15 -11.00
CA ILE A 372 -0.15 -5.56 -9.63
C ILE A 372 -0.42 -7.06 -9.52
N ILE A 373 0.61 -7.85 -9.21
CA ILE A 373 0.53 -9.32 -9.13
C ILE A 373 0.73 -9.73 -7.67
N GLN A 374 -0.24 -10.42 -7.10
CA GLN A 374 -0.15 -11.02 -5.77
C GLN A 374 0.46 -12.43 -5.85
N MET A 375 1.43 -12.67 -4.98
CA MET A 375 2.13 -13.95 -4.89
C MET A 375 1.19 -15.05 -4.34
N PRO A 376 1.39 -16.32 -4.71
CA PRO A 376 0.52 -17.43 -4.28
C PRO A 376 0.76 -17.76 -2.81
N ARG A 377 0.09 -17.01 -1.92
CA ARG A 377 0.10 -17.17 -0.47
C ARG A 377 -1.31 -17.47 0.01
N PHE A 378 -1.41 -18.26 1.09
CA PHE A 378 -2.67 -18.59 1.73
C PHE A 378 -2.60 -18.23 3.22
N GLY A 379 -3.23 -17.13 3.60
CA GLY A 379 -3.14 -16.59 4.96
C GLY A 379 -1.71 -16.17 5.33
N LYS A 380 -1.46 -16.02 6.64
CA LYS A 380 -0.19 -15.45 7.15
C LYS A 380 1.01 -16.41 7.10
N GLN A 381 0.77 -17.72 7.10
CA GLN A 381 1.83 -18.73 7.33
C GLN A 381 2.16 -19.56 6.09
N TYR A 382 1.23 -19.69 5.14
CA TYR A 382 1.44 -20.58 4.01
C TYR A 382 1.90 -19.82 2.77
N LYS A 383 3.12 -20.15 2.34
CA LYS A 383 3.71 -19.74 1.06
C LYS A 383 3.77 -20.97 0.16
N LEU A 384 3.21 -20.91 -1.04
CA LEU A 384 3.24 -22.06 -1.97
C LEU A 384 4.68 -22.44 -2.34
N TYR A 385 5.49 -21.41 -2.62
CA TYR A 385 6.94 -21.52 -2.79
C TYR A 385 7.63 -20.73 -1.69
N GLN A 386 8.67 -21.31 -1.10
CA GLN A 386 9.44 -20.64 -0.04
C GLN A 386 10.20 -19.42 -0.56
N ARG A 387 10.57 -19.43 -1.85
CA ARG A 387 11.23 -18.34 -2.54
C ARG A 387 10.63 -18.19 -3.92
N VAL A 388 10.43 -16.96 -4.37
CA VAL A 388 9.98 -16.60 -5.72
C VAL A 388 10.90 -15.49 -6.22
N GLN A 389 11.36 -15.57 -7.46
CA GLN A 389 12.16 -14.52 -8.07
C GLN A 389 11.26 -13.52 -8.80
N PRO A 390 11.18 -12.25 -8.35
CA PRO A 390 10.53 -11.20 -9.12
C PRO A 390 11.22 -11.02 -10.46
N SER A 391 10.47 -11.04 -11.55
CA SER A 391 11.01 -10.83 -12.90
C SER A 391 11.23 -9.33 -13.11
N PRO A 392 12.45 -8.83 -13.39
CA PRO A 392 12.65 -7.39 -13.59
C PRO A 392 11.93 -6.85 -14.84
N LEU A 393 11.78 -7.69 -15.87
CA LEU A 393 10.95 -7.45 -17.04
C LEU A 393 9.96 -8.61 -17.20
N LEU A 394 8.70 -8.27 -17.41
CA LEU A 394 7.62 -9.22 -17.60
C LEU A 394 7.15 -9.15 -19.05
N ASP A 395 7.21 -10.26 -19.76
CA ASP A 395 6.71 -10.37 -21.13
C ASP A 395 5.24 -10.77 -21.09
N VAL A 396 4.36 -9.82 -21.44
CA VAL A 396 2.91 -10.02 -21.39
C VAL A 396 2.31 -10.24 -22.78
N THR A 397 3.14 -10.29 -23.82
CA THR A 397 2.70 -10.39 -25.23
C THR A 397 1.70 -11.53 -25.44
N ASP A 398 2.03 -12.69 -24.89
CA ASP A 398 1.29 -13.94 -25.09
C ASP A 398 0.07 -14.04 -24.16
N LEU A 399 -0.03 -13.14 -23.18
CA LEU A 399 -1.13 -13.06 -22.23
C LEU A 399 -2.24 -12.13 -22.71
N ILE A 400 -1.99 -11.30 -23.73
CA ILE A 400 -2.94 -10.32 -24.25
C ILE A 400 -3.72 -10.90 -25.43
N GLU A 401 -5.03 -10.68 -25.43
CA GLU A 401 -5.92 -11.10 -26.50
C GLU A 401 -5.68 -10.29 -27.78
N GLY A 402 -5.76 -10.95 -28.95
CA GLY A 402 -5.68 -10.27 -30.24
C GLY A 402 -4.27 -9.90 -30.71
N LEU A 403 -3.24 -10.02 -29.84
CA LEU A 403 -1.86 -9.76 -30.22
C LEU A 403 -1.27 -10.93 -31.03
N PRO A 404 -0.45 -10.63 -32.06
CA PRO A 404 0.22 -11.66 -32.85
C PRO A 404 1.28 -12.40 -32.02
N ARG A 405 1.35 -13.72 -32.19
CA ARG A 405 2.32 -14.59 -31.50
C ARG A 405 3.27 -15.25 -32.48
N GLN A 406 4.51 -15.48 -32.03
CA GLN A 406 5.51 -16.22 -32.82
C GLN A 406 5.27 -17.72 -32.71
N CYS A 407 5.38 -18.43 -33.84
CA CYS A 407 5.37 -19.88 -33.87
C CYS A 407 6.61 -20.39 -33.13
N ALA A 408 6.42 -21.19 -32.09
CA ALA A 408 7.51 -21.72 -31.26
C ALA A 408 8.51 -22.60 -32.03
N VAL A 409 8.16 -23.06 -33.24
CA VAL A 409 9.03 -23.93 -34.06
C VAL A 409 9.82 -23.14 -35.10
N CYS A 410 9.19 -22.20 -35.82
CA CYS A 410 9.78 -21.53 -36.97
C CYS A 410 9.85 -20.01 -36.87
N GLY A 411 9.35 -19.41 -35.79
CA GLY A 411 9.30 -17.96 -35.57
C GLY A 411 8.28 -17.19 -36.41
N SER A 412 7.67 -17.80 -37.43
CA SER A 412 6.63 -17.19 -38.26
C SER A 412 5.34 -16.95 -37.48
N LEU A 413 4.38 -16.20 -38.02
CA LEU A 413 3.09 -15.93 -37.37
C LEU A 413 2.36 -17.23 -36.97
N ALA A 414 2.12 -17.39 -35.67
CA ALA A 414 1.26 -18.44 -35.14
C ALA A 414 -0.21 -18.10 -35.44
N ARG A 415 -0.99 -19.12 -35.81
CA ARG A 415 -2.45 -18.99 -36.00
C ARG A 415 -3.24 -19.93 -35.11
N TRP A 416 -2.54 -20.78 -34.38
CA TRP A 416 -3.11 -21.82 -33.53
C TRP A 416 -2.35 -21.84 -32.22
N GLU A 417 -3.04 -22.15 -31.13
CA GLU A 417 -2.44 -22.49 -29.85
C GLU A 417 -2.90 -23.88 -29.42
N CYS A 418 -2.04 -24.62 -28.74
CA CYS A 418 -2.40 -25.92 -28.17
C CYS A 418 -1.82 -26.05 -26.77
N GLY A 419 -2.69 -26.04 -25.75
CA GLY A 419 -2.29 -26.16 -24.35
C GLY A 419 -1.54 -27.46 -24.03
N ALA A 420 -1.93 -28.58 -24.66
CA ALA A 420 -1.21 -29.86 -24.50
C ALA A 420 0.20 -29.83 -25.11
N CYS A 421 0.41 -29.08 -26.19
CA CYS A 421 1.74 -28.88 -26.76
C CYS A 421 2.63 -27.99 -25.86
N ALA A 422 2.04 -27.03 -25.15
CA ALA A 422 2.76 -26.21 -24.17
C ALA A 422 3.11 -27.03 -22.91
N ALA A 423 2.14 -27.75 -22.32
CA ALA A 423 2.33 -28.51 -21.09
C ALA A 423 3.30 -29.69 -21.23
N GLY A 424 3.46 -30.26 -22.43
CA GLY A 424 4.37 -31.37 -22.68
C GLY A 424 5.86 -30.99 -22.75
N GLY A 425 6.24 -29.76 -22.40
CA GLY A 425 7.64 -29.27 -22.42
C GLY A 425 8.30 -29.28 -23.81
N ALA A 426 7.49 -29.44 -24.87
CA ALA A 426 7.98 -29.56 -26.24
C ALA A 426 8.12 -28.21 -26.95
N LEU A 427 7.40 -27.19 -26.49
CA LEU A 427 7.35 -25.84 -27.06
C LEU A 427 7.03 -24.83 -25.95
N ASP A 428 7.80 -23.75 -25.85
CA ASP A 428 7.72 -22.78 -24.75
C ASP A 428 6.34 -22.12 -24.56
N ALA A 429 5.52 -22.04 -25.62
CA ALA A 429 4.27 -21.25 -25.56
C ALA A 429 3.07 -21.87 -26.28
N GLY A 430 3.20 -23.10 -26.82
CA GLY A 430 2.13 -23.82 -27.54
C GLY A 430 1.59 -23.15 -28.82
N ALA A 431 2.09 -21.98 -29.20
CA ALA A 431 1.68 -21.20 -30.37
C ALA A 431 2.37 -21.72 -31.64
N LEU A 432 1.57 -22.05 -32.66
CA LEU A 432 2.00 -22.76 -33.86
C LEU A 432 1.42 -22.13 -35.14
N CYS A 433 2.23 -22.07 -36.19
CA CYS A 433 1.72 -21.83 -37.55
C CYS A 433 1.06 -23.12 -38.08
N GLY A 434 0.23 -23.01 -39.12
CA GLY A 434 -0.51 -24.18 -39.63
C GLY A 434 0.38 -25.33 -40.13
N ALA A 435 1.58 -25.03 -40.64
CA ALA A 435 2.53 -26.05 -41.08
C ALA A 435 3.16 -26.79 -39.89
N CYS A 436 3.67 -26.05 -38.90
CA CYS A 436 4.28 -26.63 -37.70
C CYS A 436 3.25 -27.36 -36.84
N LEU A 437 2.00 -26.90 -36.80
CA LEU A 437 0.92 -27.62 -36.12
C LEU A 437 0.72 -29.03 -36.69
N ARG A 438 0.64 -29.16 -38.02
CA ARG A 438 0.48 -30.47 -38.67
C ARG A 438 1.64 -31.41 -38.35
N LEU A 439 2.87 -30.90 -38.31
CA LEU A 439 4.04 -31.69 -37.96
C LEU A 439 4.02 -32.11 -36.48
N ALA A 440 3.71 -31.18 -35.57
CA ALA A 440 3.65 -31.44 -34.14
C ALA A 440 2.53 -32.43 -33.76
N HIS A 441 1.36 -32.32 -34.40
CA HIS A 441 0.20 -33.18 -34.13
C HIS A 441 0.22 -34.49 -34.92
N ALA A 442 1.12 -34.67 -35.89
CA ALA A 442 1.25 -35.93 -36.64
C ALA A 442 1.55 -37.13 -35.72
N ALA A 443 2.35 -36.91 -34.67
CA ALA A 443 2.68 -37.91 -33.65
C ALA A 443 1.82 -37.82 -32.38
N ARG A 444 0.85 -36.88 -32.33
CA ARG A 444 0.06 -36.53 -31.14
C ARG A 444 -1.40 -36.24 -31.53
N PRO A 445 -2.16 -37.24 -32.00
CA PRO A 445 -3.48 -37.04 -32.59
C PRO A 445 -4.57 -36.65 -31.58
N ASP A 446 -4.32 -36.87 -30.29
CA ASP A 446 -5.19 -36.54 -29.16
C ASP A 446 -5.13 -35.05 -28.76
N HIS A 447 -4.10 -34.32 -29.21
CA HIS A 447 -3.96 -32.89 -28.96
C HIS A 447 -5.00 -32.07 -29.72
N LYS A 448 -5.69 -31.17 -29.00
CA LYS A 448 -6.65 -30.22 -29.58
C LYS A 448 -6.05 -28.82 -29.63
N ALA A 449 -5.97 -28.25 -30.83
CA ALA A 449 -5.53 -26.88 -31.04
C ALA A 449 -6.73 -25.95 -31.26
N THR A 450 -6.64 -24.75 -30.72
CA THR A 450 -7.62 -23.66 -30.87
C THR A 450 -7.03 -22.56 -31.78
N PRO A 451 -7.85 -21.93 -32.63
CA PRO A 451 -7.39 -20.81 -33.44
C PRO A 451 -7.09 -19.60 -32.56
N LEU A 452 -6.00 -18.89 -32.85
CA LEU A 452 -5.66 -17.63 -32.21
C LEU A 452 -6.48 -16.48 -32.83
N SER A 453 -7.10 -15.66 -31.99
CA SER A 453 -7.65 -14.37 -32.41
C SER A 453 -6.50 -13.40 -32.64
N ILE A 454 -6.40 -12.83 -33.84
CA ILE A 454 -5.36 -11.85 -34.23
C ILE A 454 -6.10 -10.66 -34.82
N CYS A 455 -5.85 -9.45 -34.31
CA CYS A 455 -6.46 -8.25 -34.88
C CYS A 455 -5.99 -8.04 -36.34
N GLU A 456 -6.92 -7.70 -37.24
CA GLU A 456 -6.68 -7.55 -38.68
C GLU A 456 -5.57 -6.53 -39.00
N GLU A 457 -5.41 -5.51 -38.15
CA GLU A 457 -4.36 -4.50 -38.26
C GLU A 457 -2.96 -5.12 -38.17
N TYR A 458 -2.76 -6.07 -37.25
CA TYR A 458 -1.49 -6.80 -37.10
C TYR A 458 -1.29 -7.83 -38.20
N ALA A 459 -2.36 -8.45 -38.72
CA ALA A 459 -2.26 -9.47 -39.75
C ALA A 459 -1.56 -8.97 -41.03
N ASN A 460 -1.74 -7.68 -41.38
CA ASN A 460 -1.18 -7.07 -42.58
C ASN A 460 0.27 -6.55 -42.37
N ILE A 461 0.63 -6.15 -41.15
CA ILE A 461 1.94 -5.54 -40.83
C ILE A 461 3.07 -6.60 -40.80
N LEU A 462 2.73 -7.82 -40.40
CA LEU A 462 3.69 -8.90 -40.12
C LEU A 462 4.27 -9.59 -41.36
N GLU A 463 3.87 -9.20 -42.57
CA GLU A 463 4.53 -9.64 -43.80
C GLU A 463 5.93 -9.00 -43.96
N SER A 464 6.24 -7.94 -43.20
CA SER A 464 7.48 -7.15 -43.38
C SER A 464 8.22 -6.77 -42.09
N SER A 465 7.72 -7.14 -40.91
CA SER A 465 8.29 -6.74 -39.61
C SER A 465 8.24 -7.88 -38.57
N PRO A 466 9.18 -7.91 -37.61
CA PRO A 466 9.14 -8.87 -36.51
C PRO A 466 7.89 -8.64 -35.64
N ILE A 467 7.40 -9.73 -35.03
CA ILE A 467 6.25 -9.68 -34.14
C ILE A 467 6.58 -8.80 -32.92
N PRO A 468 5.80 -7.74 -32.64
CA PRO A 468 6.06 -6.86 -31.51
C PRO A 468 5.92 -7.63 -30.20
N ARG A 469 6.81 -7.34 -29.25
CA ARG A 469 6.75 -7.86 -27.89
C ARG A 469 6.39 -6.73 -26.94
N VAL A 470 5.49 -7.02 -26.01
CA VAL A 470 5.02 -6.08 -24.99
C VAL A 470 5.63 -6.49 -23.66
N TYR A 471 6.44 -5.59 -23.11
CA TYR A 471 7.12 -5.79 -21.82
C TYR A 471 6.59 -4.80 -20.78
N MET A 472 6.54 -5.26 -19.54
CA MET A 472 6.29 -4.41 -18.37
C MET A 472 7.50 -4.44 -17.44
N GLU A 473 7.83 -3.30 -16.87
CA GLU A 473 8.99 -3.12 -15.98
C GLU A 473 8.55 -3.25 -14.52
N LEU A 474 9.23 -4.10 -13.75
CA LEU A 474 9.08 -4.15 -12.31
C LEU A 474 9.65 -2.87 -11.68
N PHE A 475 8.84 -2.18 -10.88
CA PHE A 475 9.26 -0.96 -10.19
C PHE A 475 9.04 -1.00 -8.67
N ALA A 476 8.24 -1.92 -8.16
CA ALA A 476 8.13 -2.12 -6.71
C ALA A 476 7.79 -3.57 -6.34
N VAL A 477 8.24 -4.00 -5.16
CA VAL A 477 7.86 -5.27 -4.52
C VAL A 477 7.49 -4.98 -3.08
N LEU A 478 6.24 -5.27 -2.70
CA LEU A 478 5.83 -5.31 -1.31
C LEU A 478 6.18 -6.65 -0.72
N CYS A 479 6.76 -6.65 0.48
CA CYS A 479 7.16 -7.86 1.19
C CYS A 479 6.52 -7.93 2.57
N ILE A 480 6.15 -9.14 2.99
CA ILE A 480 5.67 -9.46 4.34
C ILE A 480 6.28 -10.78 4.82
N GLU A 481 6.95 -10.72 5.97
CA GLU A 481 7.48 -11.93 6.63
C GLU A 481 6.39 -12.58 7.48
N THR A 482 5.79 -11.84 8.41
CA THR A 482 4.71 -12.31 9.30
C THR A 482 3.54 -11.33 9.39
N SER A 483 3.80 -10.09 9.81
CA SER A 483 2.77 -9.07 10.08
C SER A 483 3.26 -7.63 9.83
N HIS A 484 4.36 -7.47 9.10
CA HIS A 484 4.96 -6.16 8.84
C HIS A 484 5.34 -6.01 7.38
N TYR A 485 4.60 -5.15 6.69
CA TYR A 485 4.82 -4.81 5.30
C TYR A 485 5.96 -3.82 5.15
N VAL A 486 6.82 -4.10 4.18
CA VAL A 486 7.91 -3.22 3.72
C VAL A 486 7.90 -3.17 2.21
N ALA A 487 8.59 -2.19 1.62
CA ALA A 487 8.64 -2.02 0.17
C ALA A 487 10.08 -1.99 -0.34
N PHE A 488 10.34 -2.72 -1.42
CA PHE A 488 11.46 -2.47 -2.31
C PHE A 488 10.94 -1.64 -3.48
N VAL A 489 11.54 -0.49 -3.76
CA VAL A 489 11.09 0.41 -4.83
C VAL A 489 12.27 0.85 -5.69
N LYS A 490 12.07 0.82 -7.00
CA LYS A 490 13.02 1.30 -7.99
C LYS A 490 13.04 2.82 -8.00
N THR A 491 14.22 3.41 -7.85
CA THR A 491 14.36 4.84 -7.56
C THR A 491 14.59 5.72 -8.80
N GLY A 492 14.56 5.13 -10.00
CA GLY A 492 14.78 5.84 -11.26
C GLY A 492 14.23 5.10 -12.48
N ALA A 493 14.48 5.66 -13.66
CA ALA A 493 14.11 5.07 -14.94
C ALA A 493 15.25 4.23 -15.52
N GLY A 494 14.89 3.15 -16.21
CA GLY A 494 15.84 2.26 -16.89
C GLY A 494 16.24 1.04 -16.07
N HIS A 495 16.71 0.00 -16.75
CA HIS A 495 16.97 -1.31 -16.16
C HIS A 495 17.95 -1.29 -14.98
N ASP A 496 19.00 -0.47 -15.04
CA ASP A 496 20.05 -0.38 -14.02
C ASP A 496 19.74 0.59 -12.88
N ALA A 497 18.54 1.19 -12.82
CA ALA A 497 18.23 2.16 -11.80
C ALA A 497 18.32 1.54 -10.39
N PRO A 498 18.89 2.26 -9.40
CA PRO A 498 19.08 1.71 -8.06
C PRO A 498 17.74 1.47 -7.37
N TRP A 499 17.75 0.56 -6.41
CA TRP A 499 16.60 0.23 -5.59
C TRP A 499 16.76 0.81 -4.19
N CYS A 500 15.65 1.08 -3.52
CA CYS A 500 15.62 1.37 -2.10
C CYS A 500 14.70 0.40 -1.36
N PHE A 501 15.06 0.10 -0.13
CA PHE A 501 14.21 -0.55 0.86
C PHE A 501 13.60 0.49 1.77
N PHE A 502 12.30 0.38 1.99
CA PHE A 502 11.54 1.28 2.85
C PHE A 502 10.84 0.48 3.95
N ASP A 503 11.06 0.93 5.18
CA ASP A 503 10.38 0.44 6.38
C ASP A 503 9.77 1.62 7.14
N SER A 504 8.44 1.61 7.31
CA SER A 504 7.69 2.68 7.99
C SER A 504 7.87 2.68 9.51
N MET A 505 8.39 1.59 10.07
CA MET A 505 8.57 1.38 11.51
C MET A 505 9.97 0.81 11.82
N ALA A 506 10.99 1.24 11.08
CA ALA A 506 12.38 0.75 11.18
C ALA A 506 12.99 0.92 12.59
N ASP A 507 12.61 1.99 13.29
CA ASP A 507 13.09 2.31 14.63
C ASP A 507 11.98 3.00 15.43
N ARG A 508 12.17 3.17 16.75
CA ARG A 508 11.19 3.81 17.63
C ARG A 508 11.88 4.70 18.66
N LYS A 509 11.41 5.95 18.79
CA LYS A 509 11.80 6.84 19.89
C LYS A 509 10.72 6.84 20.96
N GLY A 510 11.12 6.64 22.21
CA GLY A 510 10.23 6.65 23.37
C GLY A 510 9.39 5.38 23.52
N GLU A 511 8.70 5.27 24.65
CA GLU A 511 7.90 4.09 25.01
C GLU A 511 6.41 4.30 24.66
N ARG A 512 5.58 4.59 25.67
CA ARG A 512 4.12 4.67 25.54
C ARG A 512 3.63 5.86 24.72
N ASN A 513 4.27 7.02 24.87
CA ASN A 513 4.01 8.24 24.08
C ASN A 513 5.02 8.40 22.93
N GLY A 514 5.78 7.33 22.63
CA GLY A 514 6.78 7.32 21.59
C GLY A 514 6.20 7.30 20.18
N TYR A 515 7.08 7.49 19.20
CA TYR A 515 6.75 7.46 17.78
C TYR A 515 7.74 6.61 17.00
N ASN A 516 7.27 6.04 15.89
CA ASN A 516 8.12 5.27 15.00
C ASN A 516 8.93 6.20 14.10
N ILE A 517 10.12 5.74 13.70
CA ILE A 517 11.03 6.44 12.80
C ILE A 517 11.09 5.60 11.51
N PRO A 518 10.58 6.12 10.39
CA PRO A 518 10.71 5.43 9.11
C PRO A 518 12.13 5.57 8.56
N GLU A 519 12.55 4.62 7.75
CA GLU A 519 13.87 4.60 7.13
C GLU A 519 13.79 4.17 5.66
N ILE A 520 14.58 4.84 4.82
CA ILE A 520 14.83 4.43 3.44
C ILE A 520 16.30 4.07 3.30
N VAL A 521 16.61 2.85 2.86
CA VAL A 521 17.97 2.35 2.68
C VAL A 521 18.21 2.08 1.20
N GLU A 522 19.28 2.63 0.63
CA GLU A 522 19.68 2.33 -0.74
C GLU A 522 20.23 0.89 -0.85
N ILE A 523 19.85 0.16 -1.90
CA ILE A 523 20.31 -1.20 -2.17
C ILE A 523 20.80 -1.27 -3.62
N SER A 524 22.11 -1.08 -3.78
CA SER A 524 22.79 -1.18 -5.07
C SER A 524 22.81 -2.60 -5.63
N GLU A 525 22.82 -3.62 -4.77
CA GLU A 525 22.98 -5.01 -5.20
C GLU A 525 21.66 -5.67 -5.66
N LEU A 526 20.51 -5.03 -5.48
CA LEU A 526 19.20 -5.68 -5.73
C LEU A 526 19.03 -6.09 -7.19
N CYS A 527 19.54 -5.29 -8.13
CA CYS A 527 19.50 -5.63 -9.56
C CYS A 527 20.19 -6.97 -9.87
N ALA A 528 21.32 -7.26 -9.20
CA ALA A 528 22.04 -8.53 -9.38
C ALA A 528 21.26 -9.73 -8.82
N TRP A 529 20.45 -9.52 -7.77
CA TRP A 529 19.58 -10.56 -7.23
C TRP A 529 18.34 -10.84 -8.09
N LEU A 530 17.89 -9.82 -8.84
CA LEU A 530 16.77 -9.94 -9.77
C LEU A 530 17.17 -10.56 -11.12
N SER A 531 18.46 -10.52 -11.48
CA SER A 531 18.97 -11.01 -12.76
C SER A 531 19.19 -12.53 -12.79
N GLU A 532 19.64 -13.04 -13.93
CA GLU A 532 19.98 -14.46 -14.09
C GLU A 532 21.18 -14.86 -13.23
N GLU A 533 22.14 -13.94 -13.03
CA GLU A 533 23.23 -14.10 -12.06
C GLU A 533 22.70 -14.32 -10.64
N GLY A 534 21.58 -13.67 -10.29
CA GLY A 534 20.87 -13.86 -9.02
C GLY A 534 20.42 -15.30 -8.79
N ARG A 535 20.04 -16.04 -9.85
CA ARG A 535 19.73 -17.47 -9.73
C ARG A 535 20.96 -18.30 -9.39
N ALA A 536 22.11 -17.98 -9.95
CA ALA A 536 23.36 -18.66 -9.62
C ALA A 536 23.78 -18.35 -8.18
N LEU A 537 23.64 -17.11 -7.72
CA LEU A 537 23.88 -16.71 -6.33
C LEU A 537 22.94 -17.45 -5.37
N HIS A 538 21.67 -17.57 -5.74
CA HIS A 538 20.69 -18.35 -4.98
C HIS A 538 21.07 -19.84 -4.91
N ALA A 539 21.49 -20.45 -6.02
CA ALA A 539 21.92 -21.84 -6.05
C ALA A 539 23.13 -22.09 -5.13
N ALA A 540 24.02 -21.10 -4.98
CA ALA A 540 25.12 -21.13 -4.01
C ALA A 540 24.68 -20.90 -2.56
N ALA A 541 23.48 -20.38 -2.31
CA ALA A 541 22.91 -20.05 -1.00
C ALA A 541 21.59 -20.82 -0.73
N PRO A 542 21.64 -22.15 -0.54
CA PRO A 542 20.45 -22.99 -0.44
C PRO A 542 19.64 -22.76 0.85
N LEU A 543 20.21 -22.13 1.87
CA LEU A 543 19.56 -21.83 3.15
C LEU A 543 19.39 -20.33 3.33
N ASP A 544 18.28 -19.88 3.92
CA ASP A 544 17.94 -18.44 4.05
C ASP A 544 19.01 -17.66 4.82
N ARG A 545 19.65 -18.30 5.80
CA ARG A 545 20.73 -17.71 6.61
C ARG A 545 21.98 -17.33 5.80
N HIS A 546 22.13 -17.86 4.58
CA HIS A 546 23.25 -17.54 3.71
C HIS A 546 22.94 -16.37 2.76
N LEU A 547 21.69 -15.93 2.68
CA LEU A 547 21.29 -14.78 1.88
C LEU A 547 21.49 -13.47 2.67
N PRO A 548 21.95 -12.39 2.03
CA PRO A 548 21.86 -11.06 2.61
C PRO A 548 20.42 -10.73 3.00
N ALA A 549 20.22 -10.01 4.10
CA ALA A 549 18.88 -9.72 4.63
C ALA A 549 17.92 -9.10 3.59
N PRO A 550 18.33 -8.13 2.75
CA PRO A 550 17.45 -7.58 1.71
C PRO A 550 17.08 -8.61 0.64
N ALA A 551 18.02 -9.46 0.21
CA ALA A 551 17.77 -10.51 -0.76
C ALA A 551 16.84 -11.59 -0.19
N LYS A 552 17.02 -11.97 1.09
CA LYS A 552 16.12 -12.89 1.80
C LYS A 552 14.69 -12.32 1.80
N ARG A 553 14.50 -11.08 2.25
CA ARG A 553 13.16 -10.45 2.28
C ARG A 553 12.55 -10.35 0.88
N LEU A 554 13.33 -9.97 -0.12
CA LEU A 554 12.82 -9.88 -1.49
C LEU A 554 12.34 -11.25 -2.00
N LEU A 555 13.17 -12.29 -1.91
CA LEU A 555 12.89 -13.59 -2.53
C LEU A 555 11.89 -14.42 -1.72
N ALA A 556 12.00 -14.43 -0.39
CA ALA A 556 11.16 -15.26 0.47
C ALA A 556 9.87 -14.55 0.91
N ASP A 557 9.88 -13.22 1.01
CA ASP A 557 8.80 -12.45 1.61
C ASP A 557 7.98 -11.62 0.61
N ALA A 558 8.24 -11.70 -0.70
CA ALA A 558 7.43 -11.05 -1.73
C ALA A 558 5.93 -11.38 -1.60
N TYR A 559 5.12 -10.33 -1.48
CA TYR A 559 3.67 -10.35 -1.35
C TYR A 559 3.00 -9.85 -2.63
N MET A 560 3.36 -8.64 -3.09
CA MET A 560 2.87 -8.06 -4.34
C MET A 560 4.04 -7.54 -5.17
N CYS A 561 4.01 -7.80 -6.48
CA CYS A 561 4.93 -7.22 -7.45
C CYS A 561 4.19 -6.20 -8.32
N PHE A 562 4.77 -5.01 -8.48
CA PHE A 562 4.18 -3.89 -9.21
C PHE A 562 4.96 -3.68 -10.51
N TYR A 563 4.25 -3.82 -11.62
CA TYR A 563 4.77 -3.61 -12.96
C TYR A 563 4.11 -2.42 -13.62
N ARG A 564 4.88 -1.69 -14.45
CA ARG A 564 4.38 -0.58 -15.26
C ARG A 564 4.72 -0.78 -16.72
N SER A 565 3.84 -0.32 -17.61
CA SER A 565 4.16 -0.22 -19.04
C SER A 565 5.04 1.02 -19.28
N PRO A 566 6.27 0.88 -19.79
CA PRO A 566 7.13 2.03 -20.11
C PRO A 566 6.49 2.97 -21.12
N ASP A 567 5.73 2.43 -22.06
CA ASP A 567 5.08 3.18 -23.14
C ASP A 567 3.87 3.94 -22.64
N LEU A 568 3.04 3.36 -21.76
CA LEU A 568 1.79 3.99 -21.30
C LEU A 568 1.95 4.83 -20.02
N ALA A 569 3.02 4.61 -19.24
CA ALA A 569 3.24 5.33 -17.98
C ALA A 569 3.44 6.85 -18.15
N MET A 570 3.71 7.32 -19.37
CA MET A 570 3.88 8.76 -19.68
C MET A 570 2.60 9.44 -20.22
N TYR A 571 1.55 8.70 -20.56
CA TYR A 571 0.38 9.23 -21.28
C TYR A 571 -0.93 9.29 -20.48
N ARG A 572 -0.93 8.89 -19.20
CA ARG A 572 -2.11 9.00 -18.32
C ARG A 572 -1.93 10.02 -17.22
#